data_AF-A0A520I3T9-F1
#
_entry.id   AF-A0A520I3T9-F1
#
_cell.length_a   1.000
_cell.length_b   1.000
_cell.length_c   1.000
_cell.angle_alpha   90.00
_cell.angle_beta   90.00
_cell.angle_gamma   90.00
#
_symmetry.space_group_name_H-M   'P 1'
#
loop_
_entity.id
_entity.type
_entity.pdbx_description
1 polymer ?
#
loop_
_entity_poly.entity_id
_entity_poly.type
_entity_poly.pdbx_seq_one_letter_code
_entity_poly.pdbx_strand_id
1 'polypeptide(L)'
;MNKRQKAVREYLLGGCTYLQLEKKYGISKATINRCVLKYQAQQQAKLKGVGLSSDPMKPKPSQPPTIEQLQKLLEQEQLRNKLLNAMLDIAEDELQVPIRKKFGTKRSTK
;
A
#
# COMPACT_ATOMS: atom_id res chain seq x y z
N MET A 1 -30.29 10.69 9.94
CA MET A 1 -29.06 11.47 9.62
C MET A 1 -28.88 12.60 10.64
N ASN A 2 -27.74 12.62 11.32
CA ASN A 2 -27.43 13.64 12.33
C ASN A 2 -27.32 15.05 11.68
N LYS A 3 -27.81 16.10 12.37
CA LYS A 3 -27.76 17.49 11.87
C LYS A 3 -26.34 17.92 11.47
N ARG A 4 -25.33 17.48 12.24
CA ARG A 4 -23.90 17.73 11.94
C ARG A 4 -23.44 17.10 10.62
N GLN A 5 -23.87 15.87 10.34
CA GLN A 5 -23.51 15.16 9.10
C GLN A 5 -24.18 15.80 7.88
N LYS A 6 -25.43 16.27 8.02
CA LYS A 6 -26.14 17.00 6.97
C LYS A 6 -25.41 18.31 6.62
N ALA A 7 -25.02 19.10 7.63
CA ALA A 7 -24.28 20.34 7.43
C ALA A 7 -22.93 20.13 6.73
N VAL A 8 -22.17 19.11 7.13
CA VAL A 8 -20.89 18.76 6.47
C VAL A 8 -21.10 18.30 5.03
N ARG A 9 -22.12 17.50 4.76
CA ARG A 9 -22.44 17.05 3.39
C ARG A 9 -22.80 18.23 2.48
N GLU A 10 -23.64 19.14 2.96
CA GLU A 10 -24.02 20.34 2.21
C GLU A 10 -22.83 21.27 1.96
N TYR A 11 -21.94 21.43 2.95
CA TYR A 11 -20.69 22.15 2.75
C TYR A 11 -19.81 21.53 1.64
N LEU A 12 -19.68 20.19 1.63
CA LEU A 12 -18.88 19.48 0.63
C LEU A 12 -19.50 19.51 -0.77
N LEU A 13 -20.84 19.56 -0.87
CA LEU A 13 -21.56 19.76 -2.13
C LEU A 13 -21.33 21.18 -2.69
N GLY A 14 -20.92 22.13 -1.85
CA GLY A 14 -20.59 23.50 -2.23
C GLY A 14 -21.76 24.48 -2.08
N GLY A 15 -21.50 25.76 -2.38
CA GLY A 15 -22.53 26.81 -2.41
C GLY A 15 -23.03 27.32 -1.04
N CYS A 16 -22.46 26.84 0.07
CA CYS A 16 -22.84 27.25 1.43
C CYS A 16 -21.62 27.63 2.27
N THR A 17 -21.71 28.76 2.96
CA THR A 17 -20.72 29.20 3.95
C THR A 17 -21.03 28.63 5.34
N TYR A 18 -20.02 28.59 6.21
CA TYR A 18 -20.21 28.13 7.60
C TYR A 18 -21.28 28.93 8.36
N LEU A 19 -21.40 30.23 8.08
CA LEU A 19 -22.42 31.10 8.69
C LEU A 19 -23.85 30.76 8.21
N GLN A 20 -24.01 30.43 6.93
CA GLN A 20 -25.30 29.99 6.39
C GLN A 20 -25.72 28.65 6.99
N LEU A 21 -24.77 27.73 7.16
CA LEU A 21 -25.02 26.42 7.79
C LEU A 21 -25.34 26.55 9.29
N GLU A 22 -24.72 27.51 9.98
CA GLU A 22 -25.01 27.82 11.38
C GLU A 22 -26.46 28.31 11.55
N LYS A 23 -26.91 29.23 10.68
CA LYS A 23 -28.31 29.70 10.67
C LYS A 23 -29.31 28.58 10.31
N LYS A 24 -28.96 27.72 9.36
CA LYS A 24 -29.85 26.64 8.85
C LYS A 24 -30.01 25.48 9.83
N TYR A 25 -28.93 25.08 10.50
CA TYR A 25 -28.90 23.89 11.35
C TYR A 25 -28.80 24.17 12.86
N GLY A 26 -28.54 25.42 13.25
CA GLY A 26 -28.38 25.82 14.65
C GLY A 26 -27.11 25.25 15.30
N ILE A 27 -26.07 24.98 14.51
CA ILE A 27 -24.81 24.42 14.97
C ILE A 27 -23.74 25.48 14.81
N SER A 28 -22.96 25.74 15.86
CA SER A 28 -21.90 26.74 15.79
C SER A 28 -20.94 26.48 14.62
N LYS A 29 -20.55 27.54 13.91
CA LYS A 29 -19.58 27.50 12.81
C LYS A 29 -18.29 26.74 13.18
N ALA A 30 -17.83 26.87 14.43
CA ALA A 30 -16.62 26.21 14.93
C ALA A 30 -16.78 24.69 14.99
N THR A 31 -17.97 24.21 15.34
CA THR A 31 -18.30 22.78 15.38
C THR A 31 -18.37 22.21 13.97
N ILE A 32 -18.94 22.94 13.02
CA ILE A 32 -19.01 22.53 11.61
C ILE A 32 -17.60 22.44 11.02
N ASN A 33 -16.77 23.47 11.23
CA ASN A 33 -15.37 23.49 10.77
C ASN A 33 -14.57 22.30 11.34
N ARG A 34 -14.65 22.04 12.65
CA ARG A 34 -14.00 20.88 13.28
C ARG A 34 -14.42 19.55 12.65
N CYS A 35 -15.70 19.40 12.32
CA CYS A 35 -16.21 18.21 11.66
C CYS A 35 -15.69 18.08 10.22
N VAL A 36 -15.62 19.18 9.46
CA VAL A 36 -15.06 19.21 8.10
C VAL A 36 -13.58 18.83 8.12
N LEU A 37 -12.78 19.43 9.02
CA LEU A 37 -11.36 19.11 9.17
C LEU A 37 -11.15 17.64 9.53
N LYS A 38 -11.93 17.10 10.46
CA LYS A 38 -11.87 15.67 10.81
C LYS A 38 -12.19 14.79 9.60
N TYR A 39 -13.20 15.15 8.82
CA TYR A 39 -13.57 14.41 7.61
C TYR A 39 -12.46 14.47 6.55
N GLN A 40 -11.90 15.65 6.28
CA GLN A 40 -10.78 15.81 5.34
C GLN A 40 -9.54 15.04 5.79
N ALA A 41 -9.18 15.09 7.08
CA ALA A 41 -8.07 14.32 7.63
C ALA A 41 -8.29 12.81 7.48
N GLN A 42 -9.51 12.32 7.72
CA GLN A 42 -9.87 10.91 7.49
C GLN A 42 -9.79 10.52 6.01
N GLN A 43 -10.24 11.38 5.10
CA GLN A 43 -10.14 11.13 3.66
C GLN A 43 -8.67 11.11 3.21
N GLN A 44 -7.85 12.05 3.68
CA GLN A 44 -6.41 12.07 3.39
C GLN A 44 -5.69 10.84 3.97
N ALA A 45 -6.05 10.39 5.17
CA ALA A 45 -5.49 9.18 5.78
C ALA A 45 -5.85 7.90 4.99
N LYS A 46 -7.08 7.82 4.47
CA LYS A 46 -7.51 6.73 3.57
C LYS A 46 -6.72 6.74 2.26
N LEU A 47 -6.55 7.92 1.65
CA LEU A 47 -5.79 8.07 0.41
C LEU A 47 -4.30 7.77 0.60
N LYS A 48 -3.74 8.08 1.76
CA LYS A 48 -2.32 7.85 2.08
C LYS A 48 -2.03 6.46 2.66
N GLY A 49 -3.03 5.59 2.89
CA GLY A 49 -2.82 4.26 3.50
C GLY A 49 -2.23 4.28 4.92
N VAL A 50 -2.08 5.47 5.52
CA VAL A 50 -1.53 5.67 6.86
C VAL A 50 -2.68 5.89 7.82
N GLY A 51 -3.18 4.78 8.37
CA GLY A 51 -3.86 4.83 9.66
C GLY A 51 -2.90 5.43 10.69
N LEU A 52 -3.22 6.62 11.19
CA LEU A 52 -2.66 7.16 12.43
C LEU A 52 -3.21 6.32 13.58
N SER A 53 -2.60 5.16 13.77
CA SER A 53 -2.73 4.34 14.97
C SER A 53 -1.33 4.16 15.51
N SER A 54 -1.07 4.80 16.64
CA SER A 54 0.12 4.61 17.46
C SER A 54 0.19 3.15 17.94
N ASP A 55 0.93 2.31 17.22
CA ASP A 55 1.47 1.02 17.70
C ASP A 55 2.44 0.46 16.63
N PRO A 56 3.76 0.42 16.86
CA PRO A 56 4.74 -0.04 15.86
C PRO A 56 4.81 -1.56 15.66
N MET A 57 3.92 -2.36 16.27
CA MET A 57 4.13 -3.81 16.42
C MET A 57 2.98 -4.70 15.92
N LYS A 58 2.13 -4.21 15.01
CA LYS A 58 1.15 -5.07 14.32
C LYS A 58 1.36 -5.02 12.81
N PRO A 59 1.75 -6.13 12.14
CA PRO A 59 1.68 -6.18 10.69
C PRO A 59 0.21 -5.98 10.30
N LYS A 60 -0.05 -4.91 9.54
CA LYS A 60 -1.37 -4.69 8.93
C LYS A 60 -1.75 -5.94 8.13
N PRO A 61 -3.03 -6.33 8.09
CA PRO A 61 -3.50 -7.22 7.06
C PRO A 61 -3.38 -6.46 5.74
N SER A 62 -2.24 -6.62 5.07
CA SER A 62 -2.13 -6.34 3.63
C SER A 62 -3.28 -7.10 3.01
N GLN A 63 -4.17 -6.39 2.32
CA GLN A 63 -5.13 -7.07 1.45
C GLN A 63 -4.33 -8.05 0.59
N PRO A 64 -4.81 -9.29 0.41
CA PRO A 64 -4.08 -10.25 -0.39
C PRO A 64 -3.85 -9.61 -1.77
N PRO A 65 -2.61 -9.57 -2.27
CA PRO A 65 -2.33 -9.02 -3.58
C PRO A 65 -3.23 -9.69 -4.61
N THR A 66 -3.74 -8.90 -5.55
CA THR A 66 -4.63 -9.41 -6.60
C THR A 66 -3.89 -10.47 -7.42
N ILE A 67 -4.61 -11.47 -7.93
CA ILE A 67 -4.04 -12.59 -8.71
C ILE A 67 -3.15 -12.07 -9.86
N GLU A 68 -3.56 -11.01 -10.54
CA GLU A 68 -2.78 -10.36 -11.61
C GLU A 68 -1.44 -9.81 -11.12
N GLN A 69 -1.40 -9.22 -9.92
CA GLN A 69 -0.18 -8.69 -9.33
C GLN A 69 0.79 -9.82 -8.97
N LEU A 70 0.26 -10.92 -8.43
CA LEU A 70 1.04 -12.11 -8.11
C LEU A 70 1.62 -12.75 -9.37
N GLN A 71 0.83 -12.86 -10.45
CA GLN A 71 1.29 -13.37 -11.74
C GLN A 71 2.43 -12.52 -12.30
N LYS A 72 2.26 -11.19 -12.32
CA LYS A 72 3.30 -10.27 -12.80
C LYS A 72 4.59 -10.36 -12.00
N LEU A 73 4.50 -10.45 -10.67
CA LEU A 73 5.67 -10.64 -9.80
C LEU A 73 6.36 -11.97 -10.09
N LEU A 74 5.58 -13.05 -10.25
CA LEU A 74 6.11 -14.37 -10.58
C LEU A 74 6.83 -14.39 -11.93
N GLU A 75 6.28 -13.75 -12.95
CA GLU A 75 6.92 -13.60 -14.26
C GLU A 75 8.25 -12.84 -14.16
N GLN A 76 8.28 -11.75 -13.40
CA GLN A 76 9.49 -10.95 -13.17
C GLN A 76 10.59 -11.77 -12.47
N GLU A 77 10.24 -12.54 -11.45
CA GLU A 77 11.19 -13.39 -10.72
C GLU A 77 11.67 -14.56 -11.59
N GLN A 78 10.82 -15.13 -12.43
CA GLN A 78 11.23 -16.16 -13.39
C GLN A 78 12.22 -15.61 -14.42
N LEU A 79 11.97 -14.40 -14.94
CA LEU A 79 12.88 -13.74 -15.86
C LEU A 79 14.24 -13.44 -15.20
N ARG A 80 14.21 -12.93 -13.97
CA ARG A 80 15.42 -12.67 -13.18
C ARG A 80 16.23 -13.94 -12.96
N ASN A 81 15.57 -15.05 -12.59
CA ASN A 81 16.26 -16.34 -12.42
C ASN A 81 16.90 -16.85 -13.71
N LYS A 82 16.20 -16.74 -14.85
CA LYS A 82 16.76 -17.12 -16.16
C LYS A 82 18.01 -16.30 -16.49
N LEU A 83 17.95 -14.98 -16.28
CA LEU A 83 19.09 -14.09 -16.50
C LEU A 83 20.29 -14.47 -15.61
N LEU A 84 20.05 -14.72 -14.32
CA LEU A 84 21.11 -15.10 -13.39
C LEU A 84 21.76 -16.42 -13.79
N ASN A 85 20.97 -17.42 -14.20
CA ASN A 85 21.53 -18.68 -14.69
C ASN A 85 22.36 -18.48 -15.96
N ALA A 86 21.86 -17.70 -16.93
CA ALA A 86 22.62 -17.40 -18.14
C ALA A 86 23.93 -16.66 -17.84
N MET A 87 23.94 -15.73 -16.89
CA MET A 87 25.18 -15.07 -16.44
C MET A 87 26.16 -16.04 -15.79
N LEU A 88 25.67 -17.04 -15.05
CA LEU A 88 26.52 -18.09 -14.50
C LEU A 88 27.13 -18.94 -15.62
N ASP A 89 26.34 -19.33 -16.61
CA ASP A 89 26.81 -20.12 -17.76
C ASP A 89 27.92 -19.37 -18.52
N ILE A 90 27.71 -18.08 -18.84
CA ILE A 90 28.72 -17.23 -19.48
C ILE A 90 29.99 -17.12 -18.64
N ALA A 91 29.84 -16.93 -17.32
CA ALA A 91 30.99 -16.79 -16.43
C ALA A 91 31.79 -18.10 -16.30
N GLU A 92 31.13 -19.26 -16.30
CA GLU A 92 31.80 -20.57 -16.33
C GLU A 92 32.58 -20.77 -17.64
N ASP A 93 31.99 -20.38 -18.78
CA ASP A 93 32.63 -20.48 -20.10
C ASP A 93 33.84 -19.54 -20.22
N GLU A 94 33.74 -18.31 -19.73
CA GLU A 94 34.84 -17.32 -19.81
C GLU A 94 35.98 -17.62 -18.84
N LEU A 95 35.66 -18.01 -17.60
CA LEU A 95 36.66 -18.21 -16.54
C LEU A 95 37.18 -19.64 -16.47
N GLN A 96 36.54 -20.59 -17.15
CA GLN A 96 36.89 -22.02 -17.14
C GLN A 96 36.93 -22.62 -15.72
N VAL A 97 36.19 -22.03 -14.78
CA VAL A 97 36.05 -22.49 -13.39
C VAL A 97 34.59 -22.87 -13.15
N PRO A 98 34.30 -24.02 -12.50
CA PRO A 98 32.93 -24.37 -12.15
C PRO A 98 32.43 -23.48 -11.01
N ILE A 99 31.55 -22.52 -11.31
CA ILE A 99 30.98 -21.58 -10.34
C ILE A 99 29.76 -22.20 -9.65
N ARG A 100 28.96 -22.96 -10.39
CA ARG A 100 27.76 -23.64 -9.88
C ARG A 100 28.15 -24.83 -9.01
N LYS A 101 27.51 -24.90 -7.84
CA LYS A 101 27.62 -26.07 -6.95
C LYS A 101 27.03 -27.30 -7.63
N LYS A 102 27.87 -28.29 -7.94
CA LYS A 102 27.43 -29.61 -8.40
C LYS A 102 26.97 -30.42 -7.19
N PHE A 103 25.69 -30.82 -7.16
CA PHE A 103 25.19 -31.71 -6.11
C PHE A 103 25.78 -33.11 -6.32
N GLY A 104 26.60 -33.54 -5.36
CA GLY A 104 27.13 -34.90 -5.29
C GLY A 104 28.66 -34.95 -5.27
N THR A 105 29.21 -35.27 -4.10
CA THR A 105 30.51 -35.94 -4.04
C THR A 105 30.24 -37.42 -4.32
N LYS A 106 30.89 -38.03 -5.33
CA LYS A 106 30.85 -39.49 -5.47
C LYS A 106 31.30 -40.09 -4.15
N ARG A 107 30.46 -40.93 -3.52
CA ARG A 107 30.85 -41.64 -2.28
C ARG A 107 32.05 -42.51 -2.65
N SER A 108 33.21 -42.22 -2.06
CA SER A 108 34.39 -43.07 -2.22
C SER A 108 34.07 -44.41 -1.54
N THR A 109 33.75 -45.43 -2.33
CA THR A 109 33.72 -46.80 -1.85
C THR A 109 35.17 -47.21 -1.62
N LYS A 110 35.62 -47.13 -0.37
CA LYS A 110 36.80 -47.84 0.13
C LYS A 110 36.33 -49.13 0.79
#